data_AF-A0A261WMB3-F1
#
_entry.id   AF-A0A261WMB3-F1
#
_cell.length_a   1.000
_cell.length_b   1.000
_cell.length_c   1.000
_cell.angle_alpha   90.00
_cell.angle_beta   90.00
_cell.angle_gamma   90.00
#
_symmetry.space_group_name_H-M   'P 1'
#
loop_
_entity.id
_entity.type
_entity.pdbx_description
1 polymer ?
#
loop_
_entity_poly.entity_id
_entity_poly.type
_entity_poly.pdbx_seq_one_letter_code
_entity_poly.pdbx_strand_id
1 'polypeptide(L)'
;MTHANNQHRESLKDASYRYEVASLASKAERQLALRDPKAWGEQALVIVVAGLKCLSLTYGLDIVLRQSVQGFESLPPGVLAPILATLVLLLAGFNPWKTFWHSVFSKRASAAYWKALADLDGYSI
;
A
#
# COMPACT_ATOMS: atom_id res chain seq x y z
N MET A 1 8.91 -37.77 27.05
CA MET A 1 7.91 -36.90 26.37
C MET A 1 7.88 -35.47 26.90
N THR A 2 8.29 -35.19 28.13
CA THR A 2 8.31 -33.85 28.75
C THR A 2 9.38 -32.89 28.18
N HIS A 3 10.57 -33.39 27.81
CA HIS A 3 11.66 -32.54 27.27
C HIS A 3 11.33 -31.90 25.92
N ALA A 4 10.73 -32.66 24.98
CA ALA A 4 10.34 -32.15 23.67
C ALA A 4 9.24 -31.07 23.77
N ASN A 5 8.34 -31.20 24.75
CA ASN A 5 7.27 -30.23 24.99
C ASN A 5 7.80 -28.92 25.60
N ASN A 6 8.82 -29.00 26.45
CA ASN A 6 9.48 -27.82 27.03
C ASN A 6 10.29 -27.07 25.96
N GLN A 7 11.03 -27.78 25.11
CA GLN A 7 11.80 -27.18 24.03
C GLN A 7 10.91 -26.48 22.99
N HIS A 8 9.75 -27.07 22.68
CA HIS A 8 8.76 -26.43 21.82
C HIS A 8 8.12 -25.18 22.46
N ARG A 9 7.90 -25.18 23.77
CA ARG A 9 7.40 -23.99 24.48
C ARG A 9 8.42 -22.86 24.52
N GLU A 10 9.70 -23.18 24.68
CA GLU A 10 10.77 -22.17 24.66
C GLU A 10 10.94 -21.55 23.28
N SER A 11 10.90 -22.36 22.20
CA SER A 11 10.98 -21.82 20.84
C SER A 11 9.79 -20.92 20.46
N LEU A 12 8.58 -21.24 20.95
CA LEU A 12 7.42 -20.38 20.76
C LEU A 12 7.54 -19.05 21.50
N LYS A 13 8.09 -19.05 22.72
CA LYS A 13 8.31 -17.83 23.50
C LYS A 13 9.37 -16.94 22.84
N ASP A 14 10.46 -17.54 22.36
CA ASP A 14 11.50 -16.82 21.64
C ASP A 14 10.97 -16.19 20.34
N ALA A 15 10.24 -16.96 19.53
CA ALA A 15 9.59 -16.44 18.33
C ALA A 15 8.60 -15.30 18.64
N SER A 16 7.76 -15.47 19.68
CA SER A 16 6.80 -14.45 20.09
C SER A 16 7.49 -13.16 20.52
N TYR A 17 8.56 -13.26 21.30
CA TYR A 17 9.35 -12.11 21.74
C TYR A 17 9.94 -11.35 20.55
N ARG A 18 10.52 -12.07 19.58
CA ARG A 18 11.13 -11.47 18.39
C ARG A 18 10.12 -10.72 17.53
N TYR A 19 8.94 -11.29 17.32
CA TYR A 19 7.87 -10.61 16.58
C TYR A 19 7.32 -9.40 17.34
N GLU A 20 7.26 -9.47 18.67
CA GLU A 20 6.84 -8.34 19.50
C GLU A 20 7.81 -7.16 19.35
N VAL A 21 9.12 -7.41 19.48
CA VAL A 21 10.17 -6.39 19.30
C VAL A 21 10.13 -5.80 17.89
N ALA A 22 10.02 -6.62 16.85
CA ALA A 22 9.91 -6.15 15.48
C ALA A 22 8.64 -5.28 15.27
N SER A 23 7.52 -5.67 15.88
CA SER A 23 6.28 -4.90 15.82
C SER A 23 6.38 -3.53 16.53
N LEU A 24 7.15 -3.45 17.62
CA LEU A 24 7.41 -2.20 18.34
C LEU A 24 8.28 -1.26 17.50
N ALA A 25 9.35 -1.79 16.88
CA ALA A 25 10.19 -1.04 15.96
C ALA A 25 9.38 -0.47 14.79
N SER A 26 8.51 -1.29 14.19
CA SER A 26 7.59 -0.86 13.13
C SER A 26 6.65 0.28 13.56
N LYS A 27 6.06 0.18 14.75
CA LYS A 27 5.16 1.21 15.30
C LYS A 27 5.90 2.52 15.58
N ALA A 28 7.10 2.44 16.16
CA ALA A 28 7.93 3.60 16.46
C ALA A 28 8.32 4.35 15.17
N GLU A 29 8.82 3.61 14.18
CA GLU A 29 9.21 4.19 12.88
C GLU A 29 8.02 4.74 12.10
N ARG A 30 6.83 4.12 12.21
CA ARG A 30 5.62 4.70 11.64
C ARG A 30 5.28 6.07 12.26
N GLN A 31 5.39 6.20 13.58
CA GLN A 31 5.12 7.47 14.27
C GLN A 31 6.16 8.55 13.92
N LEU A 32 7.44 8.16 13.80
CA LEU A 32 8.50 9.05 13.34
C LEU A 32 8.26 9.50 11.89
N ALA A 33 7.97 8.56 11.00
CA ALA A 33 7.70 8.86 9.60
C ALA A 33 6.48 9.78 9.43
N LEU A 34 5.42 9.61 10.24
CA LEU A 34 4.25 10.51 10.22
C LEU A 34 4.58 11.96 10.64
N ARG A 35 5.68 12.18 11.38
CA ARG A 35 6.15 13.50 11.76
C ARG A 35 7.20 14.07 10.80
N ASP A 36 7.70 13.27 9.87
CA ASP A 36 8.73 13.67 8.90
C ASP A 36 8.10 14.41 7.70
N PRO A 37 8.38 15.72 7.52
CA PRO A 37 7.86 16.48 6.38
C PRO A 37 8.30 15.92 5.02
N LYS A 38 9.47 15.27 4.95
CA LYS A 38 9.95 14.66 3.70
C LYS A 38 9.11 13.45 3.31
N ALA A 39 8.73 12.63 4.29
CA ALA A 39 7.84 11.49 4.06
C ALA A 39 6.46 11.93 3.56
N TRP A 40 5.95 13.08 4.03
CA TRP A 40 4.74 13.68 3.49
C TRP A 40 4.90 14.20 2.06
N GLY A 41 6.05 14.80 1.73
CA GLY A 41 6.36 15.19 0.35
C GLY A 41 6.38 14.00 -0.61
N GLU A 42 7.05 12.90 -0.22
CA GLU A 42 7.05 11.65 -0.97
C GLU A 42 5.63 11.08 -1.11
N GLN A 43 4.85 11.08 -0.03
CA GLN A 43 3.47 10.61 -0.05
C GLN A 43 2.58 11.45 -0.97
N ALA A 44 2.75 12.77 -0.99
CA ALA A 44 2.02 13.66 -1.89
C ALA A 44 2.34 13.36 -3.36
N LEU A 45 3.62 13.12 -3.69
CA LEU A 45 4.01 12.73 -5.04
C LEU A 45 3.39 11.40 -5.46
N VAL A 46 3.35 10.41 -4.56
CA VAL A 46 2.66 9.14 -4.81
C VAL A 46 1.18 9.37 -5.13
N ILE A 47 0.50 10.24 -4.38
CA ILE A 47 -0.91 10.59 -4.62
C ILE A 47 -1.08 11.26 -5.99
N VAL A 48 -0.23 12.22 -6.34
CA VAL A 48 -0.28 12.93 -7.64
C VAL A 48 -0.09 11.96 -8.80
N VAL A 49 0.94 11.11 -8.74
CA VAL A 49 1.20 10.10 -9.78
C VAL A 49 0.02 9.15 -9.92
N ALA A 50 -0.58 8.75 -8.80
CA ALA A 50 -1.73 7.86 -8.82
C ALA A 50 -2.97 8.56 -9.42
N GLY A 51 -3.18 9.85 -9.12
CA GLY A 51 -4.20 10.68 -9.76
C GLY A 51 -4.03 10.78 -11.28
N LEU A 52 -2.80 11.02 -11.75
CA LEU A 52 -2.47 11.04 -13.18
C LEU A 52 -2.77 9.69 -13.85
N LYS A 53 -2.47 8.57 -13.19
CA LYS A 53 -2.83 7.23 -13.69
C LYS A 53 -4.33 7.05 -13.81
N CYS A 54 -5.10 7.45 -12.79
CA CYS A 54 -6.57 7.43 -12.85
C CYS A 54 -7.09 8.22 -14.05
N LEU A 55 -6.62 9.47 -14.22
CA LEU A 55 -7.03 10.31 -15.34
C LEU A 55 -6.72 9.65 -16.68
N SER A 56 -5.51 9.11 -16.85
CA SER A 56 -5.12 8.44 -18.09
C SER A 56 -6.00 7.23 -18.42
N LEU A 57 -6.37 6.43 -17.40
CA LEU A 57 -7.28 5.30 -17.56
C LEU A 57 -8.68 5.76 -17.94
N THR A 58 -9.19 6.82 -17.29
CA THR A 58 -10.49 7.40 -17.60
C THR A 58 -10.57 7.89 -19.05
N TYR A 59 -9.55 8.62 -19.52
CA TYR A 59 -9.49 9.08 -20.91
C TYR A 59 -9.35 7.93 -21.91
N GLY A 60 -8.50 6.94 -21.61
CA GLY A 60 -8.37 5.75 -22.45
C GLY A 60 -9.69 5.00 -22.58
N LEU A 61 -10.42 4.86 -21.47
CA LEU A 61 -11.71 4.18 -21.46
C LEU A 61 -12.80 4.99 -22.20
N ASP A 62 -12.80 6.32 -22.11
CA ASP A 62 -13.72 7.19 -22.88
C ASP A 62 -13.50 7.02 -24.40
N ILE A 63 -12.24 6.99 -24.85
CA ILE A 63 -11.90 6.77 -26.27
C ILE A 63 -12.39 5.39 -26.72
N VAL A 64 -12.08 4.34 -25.96
CA VAL A 64 -12.47 2.97 -26.31
C VAL A 64 -13.99 2.84 -26.37
N LEU A 65 -14.72 3.38 -25.39
CA LEU A 65 -16.18 3.29 -25.36
C LEU A 65 -16.84 4.04 -26.50
N ARG A 66 -16.33 5.23 -26.87
CA ARG A 66 -16.82 5.96 -28.04
C ARG A 66 -16.58 5.20 -29.34
N GLN A 67 -15.45 4.50 -29.48
CA GLN A 67 -15.11 3.76 -30.70
C GLN A 67 -15.80 2.39 -30.81
N SER A 68 -16.10 1.74 -29.68
CA SER A 68 -16.51 0.32 -29.67
C SER A 68 -18.00 0.11 -29.43
N VAL A 69 -18.73 1.10 -28.90
CA VAL A 69 -20.12 0.92 -28.49
C VAL A 69 -21.02 1.92 -29.23
N GLN A 70 -21.84 1.38 -30.13
CA GLN A 70 -22.90 2.14 -30.80
C GLN A 70 -23.85 2.73 -29.75
N GLY A 71 -23.96 4.07 -29.73
CA GLY A 71 -24.77 4.82 -28.76
C GLY A 71 -23.98 5.75 -27.84
N PHE A 72 -22.66 5.57 -27.71
CA PHE A 72 -21.81 6.51 -26.96
C PHE A 72 -21.23 7.64 -27.83
N GLU A 73 -21.22 7.49 -29.16
CA GLU A 73 -20.81 8.56 -30.09
C GLU A 73 -21.75 9.78 -30.05
N SER A 74 -23.03 9.58 -29.75
CA SER A 74 -24.03 10.65 -29.66
C SER A 74 -23.98 11.42 -28.33
N LEU A 75 -23.21 10.95 -27.36
CA LEU A 75 -23.06 11.63 -26.07
C LEU A 75 -22.09 12.80 -26.20
N PRO A 76 -22.45 13.99 -25.66
CA PRO A 76 -21.58 15.15 -25.70
C PRO A 76 -20.18 14.85 -25.14
N PRO A 77 -19.13 15.41 -25.74
CA PRO A 77 -17.79 15.34 -25.17
C PRO A 77 -17.82 15.89 -23.74
N GLY A 78 -17.36 15.09 -22.78
CA GLY A 78 -17.30 15.47 -21.35
C GLY A 78 -18.38 14.88 -20.44
N VAL A 79 -19.40 14.17 -20.94
CA VAL A 79 -20.41 13.49 -20.08
C VAL A 79 -19.92 12.14 -19.56
N LEU A 80 -19.24 11.38 -20.41
CA LEU A 80 -18.70 10.05 -20.10
C LEU A 80 -17.51 10.10 -19.14
N ALA A 81 -16.59 11.04 -19.35
CA ALA A 81 -15.37 11.19 -18.56
C ALA A 81 -15.59 11.26 -17.03
N PRO A 82 -16.52 12.07 -16.47
CA PRO A 82 -16.76 12.09 -15.03
C PRO A 82 -17.42 10.82 -14.49
N ILE A 83 -18.28 10.15 -15.26
CA ILE A 83 -18.88 8.85 -14.87
C ILE A 83 -17.79 7.79 -14.79
N LEU A 84 -16.91 7.75 -15.79
CA LEU A 84 -15.77 6.84 -15.84
C LEU A 84 -14.73 7.15 -14.78
N ALA A 85 -14.46 8.41 -14.49
CA ALA A 85 -13.60 8.82 -13.38
C ALA A 85 -14.17 8.32 -12.05
N THR A 86 -15.48 8.47 -11.84
CA THR A 86 -16.16 7.98 -10.63
C THR A 86 -16.08 6.46 -10.54
N LEU A 87 -16.26 5.74 -11.65
CA LEU A 87 -16.16 4.28 -11.70
C LEU A 87 -14.72 3.79 -11.44
N VAL A 88 -13.72 4.44 -12.04
CA VAL A 88 -12.29 4.15 -11.83
C VAL A 88 -11.89 4.46 -10.38
N LEU A 89 -12.38 5.55 -9.80
CA LEU A 89 -12.14 5.89 -8.39
C LEU A 89 -12.85 4.91 -7.43
N LEU A 90 -14.06 4.47 -7.76
CA LEU A 90 -14.76 3.41 -7.01
C LEU A 90 -13.98 2.10 -7.07
N LEU A 91 -13.57 1.65 -8.25
CA LEU A 91 -12.78 0.43 -8.44
C LEU A 91 -11.40 0.52 -7.77
N ALA A 92 -10.73 1.68 -7.87
CA ALA A 92 -9.50 1.97 -7.14
C ALA A 92 -9.71 2.00 -5.62
N GLY A 93 -10.88 2.46 -5.16
CA GLY A 93 -11.31 2.46 -3.77
C GLY A 93 -11.66 1.07 -3.22
N PHE A 94 -12.09 0.13 -4.07
CA PHE A 94 -12.34 -1.27 -3.71
C PHE A 94 -11.06 -2.11 -3.61
N ASN A 95 -9.99 -1.73 -4.32
CA ASN A 95 -8.66 -2.30 -4.12
C ASN A 95 -7.59 -1.21 -3.88
N PRO A 96 -7.71 -0.50 -2.75
CA PRO A 96 -6.77 0.58 -2.42
C PRO A 96 -5.36 0.02 -2.22
N TRP A 97 -5.28 -1.21 -1.70
CA TRP A 97 -4.08 -1.86 -1.19
C TRP A 97 -3.04 -2.16 -2.27
N LYS A 98 -3.45 -2.64 -3.46
CA LYS A 98 -2.51 -2.97 -4.54
C LYS A 98 -2.18 -1.81 -5.47
N THR A 99 -3.08 -0.83 -5.61
CA THR A 99 -3.00 0.13 -6.73
C THR A 99 -2.60 1.54 -6.30
N PHE A 100 -2.95 1.96 -5.07
CA PHE A 100 -2.78 3.35 -4.62
C PHE A 100 -2.06 3.48 -3.27
N TRP A 101 -2.15 2.47 -2.40
CA TRP A 101 -1.64 2.53 -1.03
C TRP A 101 -0.19 2.05 -0.87
N HIS A 102 0.70 2.52 -1.74
CA HIS A 102 2.10 2.60 -1.38
C HIS A 102 2.29 3.74 -0.36
N SER A 103 1.79 3.53 0.86
CA SER A 103 2.03 4.46 1.95
C SER A 103 3.52 4.45 2.27
N VAL A 104 4.18 5.58 2.06
CA VAL A 104 5.60 5.79 2.40
C VAL A 104 5.83 5.44 3.87
N PHE A 105 4.88 5.81 4.73
CA PHE A 105 4.89 5.47 6.16
C PHE A 105 4.82 3.95 6.39
N SER A 106 3.96 3.24 5.67
CA SER A 106 3.85 1.77 5.77
C SER A 106 5.12 1.07 5.27
N LYS A 107 5.75 1.58 4.20
CA LYS A 107 7.03 1.07 3.69
C LYS A 107 8.17 1.25 4.70
N ARG A 108 8.30 2.43 5.30
CA ARG A 108 9.30 2.68 6.35
C ARG A 108 9.04 1.81 7.59
N ALA A 109 7.79 1.69 8.02
CA ALA A 109 7.40 0.82 9.13
C ALA A 109 7.69 -0.67 8.84
N SER A 110 7.46 -1.13 7.61
CA SER A 110 7.77 -2.51 7.20
C SER A 110 9.28 -2.73 7.11
N ALA A 111 10.03 -1.78 6.58
CA ALA A 111 11.49 -1.86 6.52
C ALA A 111 12.11 -1.94 7.93
N ALA A 112 11.59 -1.15 8.87
CA ALA A 112 12.00 -1.20 10.27
C ALA A 112 11.67 -2.53 10.94
N TYR A 113 10.49 -3.09 10.65
CA TYR A 113 10.09 -4.41 11.12
C TYR A 113 11.07 -5.50 10.66
N TRP A 114 11.34 -5.55 9.36
CA TRP A 114 12.25 -6.54 8.78
C TRP A 114 13.68 -6.37 9.25
N LYS A 115 14.13 -5.12 9.41
CA LYS A 115 15.45 -4.82 9.97
C LYS A 115 15.58 -5.32 11.41
N ALA A 116 14.61 -4.99 12.27
CA ALA A 116 14.61 -5.45 13.65
C ALA A 116 14.57 -6.98 13.75
N LEU A 117 13.82 -7.64 12.85
CA LEU A 117 13.77 -9.09 12.81
C LEU A 117 15.10 -9.70 12.36
N ALA A 118 15.76 -9.10 11.36
CA ALA A 118 17.08 -9.53 10.87
C ALA A 118 18.19 -9.34 11.92
N ASP A 119 18.19 -8.20 12.62
CA ASP A 119 19.13 -7.91 13.71
C ASP A 119 18.98 -8.95 14.84
N LEU A 120 17.75 -9.37 15.15
CA LEU A 120 17.46 -10.41 16.16
C LEU A 120 17.80 -11.84 15.68
N ASP A 121 17.75 -12.11 14.37
CA ASP A 121 18.21 -13.37 13.78
C ASP A 121 19.75 -13.46 13.67
N GLY A 122 20.47 -12.37 13.98
CA GLY A 122 21.92 -12.29 13.79
C GLY A 122 22.34 -12.14 12.32
N TYR A 123 21.41 -11.84 11.41
CA TYR A 123 21.73 -11.43 10.05
C TYR A 123 21.93 -9.92 10.03
N SER A 124 23.17 -9.45 10.21
CA SER A 124 23.51 -8.06 9.91
C SER A 124 23.49 -7.87 8.39
N ILE A 125 22.55 -7.07 7.89
CA ILE A 125 22.52 -6.60 6.48
C ILE A 125 23.50 -5.44 6.31
#